data_AF-A0A2E3DW97-F1
#
_entry.id   AF-A0A2E3DW97-F1
#
_cell.length_a   1.000
_cell.length_b   1.000
_cell.length_c   1.000
_cell.angle_alpha   90.00
_cell.angle_beta   90.00
_cell.angle_gamma   90.00
#
_symmetry.space_group_name_H-M   'P 1'
#
loop_
_entity.id
_entity.type
_entity.pdbx_description
1 polymer ?
#
loop_
_entity_poly.entity_id
_entity_poly.type
_entity_poly.pdbx_seq_one_letter_code
_entity_poly.pdbx_strand_id
1 'polypeptide(L)'
;MRNHLLIFVSLQFLIFDCLISQVQSKNIVEYSNLKKRVYNFTKIDFVTSEGEFNESICTLLIPDLKEDSPPFVAIYYKRDNSDWFTESLYRKRLRFNFKDGVLKLDQSNFWDWFEISEIKIVVIY
;
A
#
# COMPACT_ATOMS: atom_id res chain seq x y z
N MET A 1 -4.93 3.51 -59.33
CA MET A 1 -5.97 3.14 -58.35
C MET A 1 -5.60 1.92 -57.49
N ARG A 2 -5.13 0.81 -58.07
CA ARG A 2 -4.77 -0.43 -57.33
C ARG A 2 -3.71 -0.24 -56.22
N ASN A 3 -2.67 0.55 -56.47
CA ASN A 3 -1.60 0.77 -55.48
C ASN A 3 -2.06 1.64 -54.29
N HIS A 4 -2.98 2.59 -54.50
CA HIS A 4 -3.55 3.39 -53.40
C HIS A 4 -4.43 2.55 -52.48
N LEU A 5 -5.14 1.56 -53.03
CA LEU A 5 -5.94 0.63 -52.24
C LEU A 5 -5.05 -0.22 -51.33
N LEU A 6 -3.92 -0.70 -51.85
CA LEU A 6 -2.94 -1.49 -51.09
C LEU A 6 -2.28 -0.67 -49.98
N ILE A 7 -1.95 0.60 -50.25
CA ILE A 7 -1.40 1.54 -49.25
C ILE A 7 -2.43 1.83 -48.15
N PHE A 8 -3.70 2.00 -48.53
CA PHE A 8 -4.76 2.26 -47.55
C PHE A 8 -4.98 1.06 -46.62
N VAL A 9 -4.95 -0.15 -47.19
CA VAL A 9 -5.05 -1.40 -46.43
C VAL A 9 -3.83 -1.57 -45.52
N SER A 10 -2.61 -1.34 -46.00
CA SER A 10 -1.41 -1.45 -45.16
C SER A 10 -1.38 -0.41 -44.03
N LEU A 11 -1.90 0.79 -44.27
CA LEU A 11 -2.03 1.83 -43.24
C LEU A 11 -3.05 1.42 -42.16
N GLN A 12 -4.15 0.77 -42.53
CA GLN A 12 -5.13 0.24 -41.59
C GLN A 12 -4.53 -0.85 -40.69
N PHE A 13 -3.72 -1.77 -41.25
CA PHE A 13 -3.02 -2.78 -40.46
C PHE A 13 -2.02 -2.16 -39.48
N LEU A 14 -1.24 -1.16 -39.90
CA LEU A 14 -0.29 -0.46 -39.02
C LEU A 14 -0.96 0.29 -37.86
N ILE A 15 -2.13 0.87 -38.08
CA ILE A 15 -2.90 1.54 -37.02
C ILE A 15 -3.41 0.51 -35.99
N PHE A 16 -3.80 -0.68 -36.44
CA PHE A 16 -4.31 -1.75 -35.56
C PHE A 16 -3.22 -2.32 -34.64
N ASP A 17 -2.01 -2.55 -35.16
CA ASP A 17 -0.87 -3.05 -34.37
C ASP A 17 -0.38 -2.03 -33.32
N CYS A 18 -0.49 -0.72 -33.63
CA CYS A 18 -0.15 0.35 -32.69
C CYS A 18 -1.09 0.39 -31.47
N LEU A 19 -2.39 0.11 -31.66
CA LEU A 19 -3.38 0.10 -30.58
C LEU A 19 -3.18 -1.06 -29.60
N ILE A 20 -2.67 -2.21 -30.06
CA ILE A 20 -2.48 -3.42 -29.23
C ILE A 20 -1.15 -3.38 -28.47
N SER A 21 -0.14 -2.66 -28.98
CA SER A 21 1.22 -2.62 -28.43
C SER A 21 1.38 -1.81 -27.13
N GLN A 22 0.40 -0.98 -26.74
CA GLN A 22 0.52 -0.12 -25.55
C GLN A 22 0.10 -0.79 -24.23
N VAL A 23 -0.52 -1.97 -24.26
CA VAL A 23 -0.90 -2.67 -23.02
C VAL A 23 0.22 -3.61 -22.58
N GLN A 24 1.09 -3.12 -21.70
CA GLN A 24 2.17 -3.92 -21.12
C GLN A 24 1.61 -4.84 -20.01
N SER A 25 0.89 -5.89 -20.42
CA SER A 25 0.28 -6.88 -19.53
C SER A 25 1.30 -7.75 -18.78
N LYS A 26 2.54 -7.85 -19.26
CA LYS A 26 3.57 -8.73 -18.71
C LYS A 26 3.97 -8.44 -17.26
N ASN A 27 3.69 -7.25 -16.74
CA ASN A 27 4.10 -6.82 -15.40
C ASN A 27 2.92 -6.66 -14.42
N ILE A 28 1.70 -7.02 -14.84
CA ILE A 28 0.51 -6.91 -14.00
C ILE A 28 0.26 -8.27 -13.36
N VAL A 29 0.26 -8.30 -12.03
CA VAL A 29 -0.18 -9.46 -11.26
C VAL A 29 -1.49 -9.09 -10.59
N GLU A 30 -2.57 -9.75 -10.99
CA GLU A 30 -3.87 -9.60 -10.34
C GLU A 30 -4.00 -10.62 -9.22
N TYR A 31 -4.34 -10.12 -8.03
CA TYR A 31 -4.61 -10.95 -6.86
C TYR A 31 -6.13 -11.02 -6.66
N SER A 32 -6.64 -12.23 -6.46
CA SER A 32 -8.05 -12.49 -6.12
C SER A 32 -8.16 -12.99 -4.68
N ASN A 33 -9.32 -12.82 -4.05
CA ASN A 33 -9.57 -13.24 -2.65
C ASN A 33 -8.66 -12.58 -1.60
N LEU A 34 -8.28 -11.31 -1.82
CA LEU A 34 -7.51 -10.52 -0.86
C LEU A 34 -8.21 -10.44 0.50
N LYS A 35 -7.44 -10.60 1.57
CA LYS A 35 -7.83 -10.38 2.95
C LYS A 35 -7.43 -8.98 3.36
N LYS A 36 -8.30 -8.35 4.17
CA LYS A 36 -8.02 -7.07 4.84
C LYS A 36 -7.93 -7.32 6.33
N ARG A 37 -6.84 -6.87 6.95
CA ARG A 37 -6.68 -6.82 8.41
C ARG A 37 -6.49 -5.37 8.85
N VAL A 38 -7.10 -5.01 9.97
CA VAL A 38 -6.99 -3.67 10.55
C VAL A 38 -6.58 -3.82 12.00
N TYR A 39 -5.45 -3.23 12.36
CA TYR A 39 -5.02 -3.06 13.74
C TYR A 39 -5.43 -1.67 14.20
N ASN A 40 -6.02 -1.57 15.38
CA ASN A 40 -6.48 -0.30 15.95
C ASN A 40 -5.75 -0.07 17.26
N PHE A 41 -5.12 1.10 17.37
CA PHE A 41 -4.38 1.52 18.55
C PHE A 41 -4.90 2.88 18.98
N THR A 42 -5.12 3.02 20.27
CA THR A 42 -5.46 4.26 20.95
C THR A 42 -4.24 4.82 21.65
N LYS A 43 -4.32 6.07 22.14
CA LYS A 43 -3.18 6.73 22.79
C LYS A 43 -2.56 5.92 23.94
N ILE A 44 -3.35 5.16 24.68
CA ILE A 44 -2.84 4.29 25.75
C ILE A 44 -2.00 3.10 25.24
N ASP A 45 -2.18 2.70 23.97
CA ASP A 45 -1.48 1.56 23.38
C ASP A 45 -0.11 1.97 22.85
N PHE A 46 0.00 3.17 22.28
CA PHE A 46 1.22 3.67 21.63
C PHE A 46 2.01 4.70 22.47
N VAL A 47 1.56 5.00 23.69
CA VAL A 47 2.27 5.86 24.65
C VAL A 47 2.52 5.10 25.95
N THR A 48 3.77 5.06 26.40
CA THR A 48 4.17 4.40 27.65
C THR A 48 3.75 5.24 28.87
N SER A 49 3.84 4.65 30.06
CA SER A 49 3.63 5.39 31.32
C SER A 49 4.61 6.55 31.53
N GLU A 50 5.77 6.48 30.89
CA GLU A 50 6.82 7.52 30.93
C GLU A 50 6.57 8.62 29.89
N GLY A 51 5.52 8.49 29.06
CA GLY A 51 5.21 9.44 28.01
C GLY A 51 6.11 9.27 26.79
N GLU A 52 6.69 8.10 26.57
CA GLU A 52 7.48 7.75 25.38
C GLU A 52 6.63 6.96 24.37
N PHE A 53 7.13 6.85 23.13
CA PHE A 53 6.47 6.03 22.12
C PHE A 53 6.63 4.54 22.41
N ASN A 54 5.53 3.79 22.43
CA ASN A 54 5.58 2.35 22.63
C ASN A 54 5.85 1.62 21.30
N GLU A 55 7.09 1.22 21.08
CA GLU A 55 7.52 0.49 19.87
C GLU A 55 6.86 -0.90 19.70
N SER A 56 6.15 -1.43 20.71
CA SER A 56 5.46 -2.71 20.54
C SER A 56 4.43 -2.67 19.41
N ILE A 57 3.84 -1.50 19.13
CA ILE A 57 2.85 -1.33 18.06
C ILE A 57 3.48 -1.40 16.65
N CYS A 58 4.81 -1.35 16.55
CA CYS A 58 5.54 -1.47 15.29
C CYS A 58 5.62 -2.92 14.79
N THR A 59 5.31 -3.93 15.61
CA THR A 59 5.39 -5.34 15.22
C THR A 59 3.99 -5.94 15.15
N LEU A 60 3.59 -6.36 13.95
CA LEU A 60 2.27 -6.93 13.67
C LEU A 60 2.39 -8.41 13.25
N LEU A 61 1.58 -9.26 13.86
CA LEU A 61 1.56 -10.71 13.60
C LEU A 61 0.41 -11.08 12.67
N ILE A 62 0.76 -11.63 11.50
CA ILE A 62 -0.14 -12.08 10.45
C ILE A 62 0.12 -13.57 10.17
N PRO A 63 -0.30 -14.48 11.07
CA PRO A 63 0.08 -15.89 11.01
C PRO A 63 -0.44 -16.65 9.77
N ASP A 64 -1.48 -16.13 9.11
CA ASP A 64 -2.04 -16.70 7.89
C ASP A 64 -1.40 -16.14 6.60
N LEU A 65 -0.54 -15.14 6.69
CA LEU A 65 0.25 -14.62 5.57
C LEU A 65 1.58 -15.37 5.51
N LYS A 66 1.59 -16.47 4.75
CA LYS A 66 2.75 -17.35 4.55
C LYS A 66 3.53 -17.05 3.26
N GLU A 67 2.99 -16.19 2.41
CA GLU A 67 3.64 -15.81 1.16
C GLU A 67 4.83 -14.90 1.45
N ASP A 68 5.88 -14.99 0.63
CA ASP A 68 7.03 -14.06 0.68
C ASP A 68 6.71 -12.72 -0.04
N SER A 69 5.51 -12.58 -0.61
CA SER A 69 5.05 -11.35 -1.23
C SER A 69 4.81 -10.27 -0.16
N PRO A 70 5.36 -9.05 -0.32
CA PRO A 70 5.12 -7.99 0.66
C PRO A 70 3.63 -7.58 0.61
N PRO A 71 2.95 -7.49 1.76
CA PRO A 71 1.57 -7.04 1.79
C PRO A 71 1.47 -5.55 1.47
N PHE A 72 0.30 -5.10 1.05
CA PHE A 72 -0.01 -3.68 1.03
C PHE A 72 -0.26 -3.20 2.46
N VAL A 73 0.40 -2.12 2.86
CA VAL A 73 0.28 -1.56 4.21
C VAL A 73 -0.02 -0.07 4.13
N ALA A 74 -0.98 0.39 4.92
CA ALA A 74 -1.31 1.80 5.11
C ALA A 74 -1.50 2.11 6.59
N ILE A 75 -1.01 3.28 7.03
CA ILE A 75 -1.22 3.78 8.38
C ILE A 75 -2.11 5.01 8.30
N TYR A 76 -3.21 4.96 9.05
CA TYR A 76 -4.14 6.04 9.22
C TYR A 76 -4.01 6.61 10.63
N TYR A 77 -4.08 7.93 10.70
CA TYR A 77 -3.97 8.70 11.91
C TYR A 77 -5.25 9.49 12.12
N LYS A 78 -5.55 9.76 13.39
CA LYS A 78 -6.63 10.66 13.79
C LYS A 78 -6.16 11.50 14.97
N ARG A 79 -6.38 12.81 14.89
CA ARG A 79 -6.18 13.74 16.00
C ARG A 79 -7.50 13.93 16.75
N ASP A 80 -7.42 14.58 17.90
CA ASP A 80 -8.62 14.97 18.64
C ASP A 80 -9.49 15.90 17.78
N ASN A 81 -10.77 15.56 17.68
CA ASN A 81 -11.77 16.29 16.88
C ASN A 81 -11.40 16.46 15.38
N SER A 82 -10.57 15.58 14.82
CA SER A 82 -10.25 15.57 13.38
C SER A 82 -10.82 14.36 12.67
N ASP A 83 -10.90 14.47 11.34
CA ASP A 83 -11.10 13.31 10.46
C ASP A 83 -9.84 12.43 10.42
N TRP A 84 -10.04 11.21 9.93
CA TRP A 84 -8.95 10.29 9.62
C TRP A 84 -8.13 10.80 8.44
N PHE A 85 -6.82 10.76 8.56
CA PHE A 85 -5.91 11.07 7.46
C PHE A 85 -4.86 9.98 7.31
N THR A 86 -4.31 9.87 6.10
CA THR A 86 -3.22 8.94 5.81
C THR A 86 -2.03 9.74 5.31
N GLU A 87 -0.88 9.56 5.96
CA GLU A 87 0.33 10.24 5.53
C GLU A 87 1.03 9.56 4.38
N SER A 88 0.64 8.31 4.07
CA SER A 88 1.13 7.61 2.89
C SER A 88 0.87 8.37 1.58
N LEU A 89 -0.06 9.34 1.59
CA LEU A 89 -0.33 10.24 0.47
C LEU A 89 0.46 11.57 0.51
N TYR A 90 1.05 11.97 1.64
CA TYR A 90 1.57 13.34 1.82
C TYR A 90 3.08 13.42 2.16
N ARG A 91 3.73 12.38 2.70
CA ARG A 91 5.20 12.40 2.92
C ARG A 91 5.81 11.00 3.03
N LYS A 92 6.95 10.80 2.34
CA LYS A 92 7.95 9.71 2.46
C LYS A 92 7.43 8.30 2.81
N ARG A 93 7.39 7.45 1.76
CA ARG A 93 7.54 5.98 1.76
C ARG A 93 7.44 5.31 3.13
N LEU A 94 6.31 4.65 3.39
CA LEU A 94 6.14 3.73 4.51
C LEU A 94 7.30 2.72 4.55
N ARG A 95 7.99 2.62 5.67
CA ARG A 95 9.14 1.73 5.86
C ARG A 95 8.73 0.52 6.68
N PHE A 96 8.82 -0.65 6.08
CA PHE A 96 8.58 -1.89 6.79
C PHE A 96 9.45 -3.01 6.25
N ASN A 97 9.63 -4.03 7.08
CA ASN A 97 10.14 -5.33 6.69
C ASN A 97 9.05 -6.37 6.96
N PHE A 98 8.95 -7.36 6.08
CA PHE A 98 7.99 -8.44 6.22
C PHE A 98 8.70 -9.78 6.01
N LYS A 99 8.52 -10.70 6.96
CA LYS A 99 9.08 -12.05 6.89
C LYS A 99 8.26 -13.02 7.76
N ASP A 100 7.93 -14.19 7.22
CA ASP A 100 7.28 -15.29 7.94
C ASP A 100 6.01 -14.87 8.72
N GLY A 101 5.16 -14.05 8.10
CA GLY A 101 3.94 -13.54 8.73
C GLY A 101 4.18 -12.43 9.77
N VAL A 102 5.40 -11.93 9.92
CA VAL A 102 5.74 -10.83 10.83
C VAL A 102 6.00 -9.57 10.03
N LEU A 103 5.19 -8.54 10.27
CA LEU A 103 5.34 -7.21 9.68
C LEU A 103 5.96 -6.27 10.72
N LYS A 104 7.17 -5.78 10.45
CA LYS A 104 7.90 -4.84 11.31
C LYS A 104 7.94 -3.46 10.66
N LEU A 105 7.33 -2.48 11.31
CA LEU A 105 7.32 -1.08 10.91
C LEU A 105 8.49 -0.34 11.55
N ASP A 106 9.09 0.57 10.81
CA ASP A 106 10.07 1.50 11.35
C ASP A 106 9.37 2.52 12.27
N GLN A 107 9.95 2.83 13.43
CA GLN A 107 9.44 3.85 14.35
C GLN A 107 9.26 5.22 13.67
N SER A 108 10.14 5.55 12.70
CA SER A 108 10.09 6.81 11.96
C SER A 108 8.83 7.00 11.12
N ASN A 109 8.02 5.94 10.92
CA ASN A 109 6.70 6.08 10.30
C ASN A 109 5.70 6.83 11.21
N PHE A 110 5.90 6.80 12.52
CA PHE A 110 4.99 7.36 13.52
C PHE A 110 5.52 8.71 14.04
N TRP A 111 5.84 9.65 13.15
CA TRP A 111 6.22 10.99 13.59
C TRP A 111 5.01 11.75 14.14
N ASP A 112 5.25 12.70 15.04
CA ASP A 112 4.22 13.47 15.75
C ASP A 112 3.14 12.63 16.42
N TRP A 113 3.47 11.39 16.81
CA TRP A 113 2.60 10.47 17.53
C TRP A 113 1.97 11.09 18.79
N PHE A 114 2.64 12.09 19.40
CA PHE A 114 2.15 12.81 20.57
C PHE A 114 0.89 13.65 20.29
N GLU A 115 0.69 14.11 19.05
CA GLU A 115 -0.50 14.86 18.63
C GLU A 115 -1.67 13.95 18.22
N ILE A 116 -1.39 12.65 18.04
CA ILE A 116 -2.37 11.67 17.58
C ILE A 116 -3.15 11.11 18.77
N SER A 117 -4.40 10.74 18.52
CA SER A 117 -5.28 10.07 19.48
C SER A 117 -5.58 8.61 19.10
N GLU A 118 -5.67 8.32 17.81
CA GLU A 118 -5.86 6.96 17.29
C GLU A 118 -4.98 6.68 16.06
N ILE A 119 -4.47 5.45 15.97
CA ILE A 119 -3.70 4.92 14.86
C ILE A 119 -4.38 3.65 14.35
N LYS A 120 -4.61 3.56 13.04
CA LYS A 120 -5.06 2.34 12.37
C LYS A 120 -4.05 1.87 11.35
N ILE A 121 -3.63 0.62 11.46
CA ILE A 121 -2.73 0.00 10.49
C ILE A 121 -3.53 -1.01 9.67
N VAL A 122 -3.69 -0.72 8.39
CA VAL A 122 -4.42 -1.55 7.44
C VAL A 122 -3.43 -2.36 6.64
N VAL A 123 -3.64 -3.67 6.61
CA VAL A 123 -2.85 -4.60 5.81
C VAL A 123 -3.78 -5.33 4.84
N ILE A 124 -3.42 -5.35 3.56
CA ILE A 124 -4.12 -6.11 2.51
C ILE A 124 -3.13 -7.11 1.93
N TYR A 125 -3.53 -8.39 1.90
CA TYR A 125 -2.71 -9.52 1.48
C TYR A 125 -3.55 -10.66 0.93
#